data_AF-A0A8H2XBV4-F1
#
_entry.id   AF-A0A8H2XBV4-F1
#
_cell.length_a   1.000
_cell.length_b   1.000
_cell.length_c   1.000
_cell.angle_alpha   90.00
_cell.angle_beta   90.00
_cell.angle_gamma   90.00
#
_symmetry.space_group_name_H-M   'P 1'
#
loop_
_entity.id
_entity.type
_entity.pdbx_description
1 polymer ?
#
loop_
_entity_poly.entity_id
_entity_poly.type
_entity_poly.pdbx_seq_one_letter_code
_entity_poly.pdbx_strand_id
1 'polypeptide(L)'
;APVGIGMGLAGTDVAKDASDLVLTDDNFDSIRWAIAEGRIIFDNIQRFLIALLVANVGEVILLLIGLAFIDRNGESVFPLSPLQILWVNMVTASLPAVGLGVEAPAANIMKRPPASLKSGIFSRNVIVDMLWYGFVMGVTCLLSFVIVIWGAGHGDLGEHCNKTYAGCETIFRARSVVFVVLTLQNLLIAWELKSLDRSLFNLYPNSNVFKDLWNNQMLFWSVIFGMATVPICLYVPRFNTVVFRHAPIGWEWGIVVGMTVVFIGAVELWKMLVRRRGWGAKWLSAPPASQGNGVYTAAIPKEEKTDEKLANAV
;
A
#
# COMPACT_ATOMS: atom_id res chain seq x y z
N ALA A 1 30.47 18.66 3.36
CA ALA A 1 29.91 17.90 2.22
C ALA A 1 28.46 17.56 2.54
N PRO A 2 27.61 17.18 1.57
CA PRO A 2 26.25 16.74 1.88
C PRO A 2 26.19 15.48 2.77
N VAL A 3 27.22 14.63 2.69
CA VAL A 3 27.45 13.48 3.56
C VAL A 3 28.97 13.36 3.76
N GLY A 4 29.46 13.43 5.00
CA GLY A 4 30.86 13.20 5.38
C GLY A 4 31.12 11.73 5.71
N ILE A 5 32.23 11.17 5.21
CA ILE A 5 32.62 9.78 5.47
C ILE A 5 33.96 9.76 6.20
N GLY A 6 33.98 9.20 7.41
CA GLY A 6 35.16 9.00 8.25
C GLY A 6 35.66 7.55 8.22
N MET A 7 36.96 7.36 8.47
CA MET A 7 37.57 6.04 8.61
C MET A 7 37.53 5.62 10.09
N GLY A 8 37.16 4.38 10.38
CA GLY A 8 37.02 3.84 11.72
C GLY A 8 38.35 3.46 12.36
N LEU A 9 39.26 2.83 11.61
CA LEU A 9 40.55 2.37 12.12
C LEU A 9 41.64 3.44 11.93
N ALA A 10 41.79 3.97 10.72
CA ALA A 10 42.81 4.94 10.37
C ALA A 10 42.41 6.40 10.64
N GLY A 11 41.12 6.66 10.91
CA GLY A 11 40.62 8.01 11.17
C GLY A 11 40.91 8.49 12.59
N THR A 12 41.17 9.79 12.73
CA THR A 12 41.24 10.45 14.04
C THR A 12 39.85 10.55 14.65
N ASP A 13 39.75 10.59 15.98
CA ASP A 13 38.44 10.67 16.65
C ASP A 13 37.68 11.95 16.27
N VAL A 14 38.40 13.06 16.05
CA VAL A 14 37.82 14.31 15.53
C VAL A 14 37.21 14.14 14.14
N ALA A 15 37.82 13.32 13.27
CA ALA A 15 37.29 13.04 11.94
C ALA A 15 36.07 12.11 11.98
N LYS A 16 36.03 11.17 12.92
CA LYS A 16 34.87 10.29 13.14
C LYS A 16 33.68 11.09 13.66
N ASP A 17 33.89 11.92 14.68
CA ASP A 17 32.85 12.76 15.27
C ASP A 17 32.30 13.82 14.30
N ALA A 18 33.11 14.27 13.35
CA ALA A 18 32.71 15.21 12.31
C ALA A 18 32.03 14.56 11.09
N SER A 19 31.96 13.23 11.02
CA SER A 19 31.43 12.50 9.86
C SER A 19 30.00 12.01 10.09
N ASP A 20 29.19 11.98 9.01
CA ASP A 20 27.82 11.45 9.05
C ASP A 20 27.79 9.91 8.95
N LEU A 21 28.84 9.33 8.35
CA LEU A 21 29.05 7.89 8.19
C LEU A 21 30.49 7.53 8.57
N VAL A 22 30.67 6.49 9.39
CA VAL A 22 31.98 5.95 9.76
C VAL A 22 32.13 4.55 9.19
N LEU A 23 33.21 4.32 8.43
CA LEU A 23 33.55 2.99 7.92
C LEU A 23 34.27 2.20 9.02
N THR A 24 33.57 1.28 9.67
CA THR A 24 34.13 0.49 10.78
C THR A 24 35.28 -0.44 10.36
N ASP A 25 35.30 -0.83 9.08
CA ASP A 25 36.26 -1.76 8.49
C ASP A 25 37.32 -1.09 7.59
N ASP A 26 37.28 0.24 7.46
CA ASP A 26 38.14 1.03 6.57
C ASP A 26 38.12 0.56 5.09
N ASN A 27 37.07 -0.15 4.66
CA ASN A 27 36.95 -0.65 3.30
C ASN A 27 36.10 0.29 2.44
N PHE A 28 36.66 0.80 1.34
CA PHE A 28 35.93 1.63 0.39
C PHE A 28 34.75 0.90 -0.28
N ASP A 29 34.74 -0.44 -0.29
CA ASP A 29 33.59 -1.20 -0.77
C ASP A 29 32.33 -0.98 0.07
N SER A 30 32.47 -0.71 1.36
CA SER A 30 31.37 -0.38 2.27
C SER A 30 30.62 0.89 1.84
N ILE A 31 31.29 1.83 1.15
CA ILE A 31 30.64 3.00 0.53
C ILE A 31 29.71 2.57 -0.62
N ARG A 32 30.14 1.61 -1.45
CA ARG A 32 29.31 1.11 -2.56
C ARG A 32 28.05 0.42 -2.03
N TRP A 33 28.19 -0.35 -0.94
CA TRP A 33 27.08 -0.97 -0.23
C TRP A 33 26.12 0.06 0.37
N ALA A 34 26.65 1.07 1.06
CA ALA A 34 25.84 2.15 1.63
C ALA A 34 25.05 2.92 0.55
N ILE A 35 25.66 3.18 -0.62
CA ILE A 35 24.97 3.81 -1.75
C ILE A 35 23.86 2.90 -2.31
N ALA A 36 24.12 1.59 -2.41
CA ALA A 36 23.11 0.64 -2.87
C ALA A 36 21.92 0.61 -1.92
N GLU A 37 22.17 0.50 -0.61
CA GLU A 37 21.14 0.46 0.42
C GLU A 37 20.32 1.75 0.46
N GLY A 38 20.98 2.92 0.41
CA GLY A 38 20.30 4.21 0.34
C GLY A 38 19.36 4.33 -0.88
N ARG A 39 19.76 3.77 -2.02
CA ARG A 39 18.89 3.71 -3.22
C ARG A 39 17.69 2.78 -3.05
N ILE A 40 17.86 1.67 -2.33
CA ILE A 40 16.78 0.71 -2.04
C ILE A 40 15.77 1.34 -1.10
N ILE A 41 16.24 1.93 0.00
CA ILE A 41 15.40 2.63 0.98
C ILE A 41 14.62 3.76 0.29
N PHE A 42 15.26 4.53 -0.60
CA PHE A 42 14.57 5.60 -1.33
C PHE A 42 13.41 5.09 -2.19
N ASP A 43 13.60 4.02 -2.96
CA ASP A 43 12.52 3.41 -3.76
C ASP A 43 11.39 2.87 -2.87
N ASN A 44 11.76 2.25 -1.75
CA ASN A 44 10.80 1.67 -0.82
C ASN A 44 9.98 2.74 -0.09
N ILE A 45 10.59 3.85 0.35
CA ILE A 45 9.88 5.01 0.90
C ILE A 45 8.91 5.58 -0.14
N GLN A 46 9.32 5.65 -1.40
CA GLN A 46 8.44 6.14 -2.46
C GLN A 46 7.22 5.23 -2.65
N ARG A 47 7.38 3.90 -2.66
CA ARG A 47 6.25 2.94 -2.70
C ARG A 47 5.34 3.09 -1.49
N PHE A 48 5.92 3.19 -0.30
CA PHE A 48 5.20 3.42 0.96
C PHE A 48 4.32 4.68 0.88
N LEU A 49 4.89 5.81 0.46
CA LEU A 49 4.18 7.08 0.35
C LEU A 49 3.07 7.04 -0.71
N ILE A 50 3.34 6.43 -1.88
CA ILE A 50 2.33 6.29 -2.95
C ILE A 50 1.15 5.45 -2.45
N ALA A 51 1.40 4.36 -1.73
CA ALA A 51 0.33 3.50 -1.21
C ALA A 51 -0.60 4.27 -0.26
N LEU A 52 -0.05 5.03 0.69
CA LEU A 52 -0.84 5.84 1.61
C LEU A 52 -1.61 6.96 0.90
N LEU A 53 -0.98 7.63 -0.06
CA LEU A 53 -1.63 8.73 -0.78
C LEU A 53 -2.73 8.26 -1.72
N VAL A 54 -2.57 7.11 -2.39
CA VAL A 54 -3.64 6.54 -3.24
C VAL A 54 -4.89 6.24 -2.42
N ALA A 55 -4.74 5.62 -1.24
CA ALA A 55 -5.84 5.34 -0.34
C ALA A 55 -6.56 6.64 0.09
N ASN A 56 -5.78 7.64 0.52
CA ASN A 56 -6.32 8.94 0.91
C ASN A 56 -7.08 9.65 -0.22
N VAL A 57 -6.55 9.62 -1.46
CA VAL A 57 -7.23 10.22 -2.62
C VAL A 57 -8.56 9.53 -2.88
N GLY A 58 -8.60 8.18 -2.81
CA GLY A 58 -9.84 7.43 -2.98
C GLY A 58 -10.90 7.75 -1.91
N GLU A 59 -10.48 7.82 -0.65
CA GLU A 59 -11.35 8.20 0.47
C GLU A 59 -11.89 9.62 0.32
N VAL A 60 -11.04 10.59 -0.03
CA VAL A 60 -11.46 11.99 -0.22
C VAL A 60 -12.50 12.09 -1.32
N ILE A 61 -12.31 11.41 -2.45
CA ILE A 61 -13.27 11.42 -3.57
C ILE A 61 -14.61 10.82 -3.13
N LEU A 62 -14.58 9.67 -2.46
CA LEU A 62 -15.77 9.01 -1.93
C LEU A 62 -16.54 9.91 -0.96
N LEU A 63 -15.85 10.56 -0.01
CA LEU A 63 -16.47 11.38 1.01
C LEU A 63 -16.99 12.70 0.45
N LEU A 64 -16.22 13.38 -0.41
CA LEU A 64 -16.65 14.64 -1.03
C LEU A 64 -17.90 14.44 -1.89
N ILE A 65 -17.94 13.40 -2.71
CA ILE A 65 -19.13 13.10 -3.52
C ILE A 65 -20.25 12.52 -2.64
N GLY A 66 -19.89 11.79 -1.58
CA GLY A 66 -20.80 11.28 -0.57
C GLY A 66 -21.64 12.37 0.12
N LEU A 67 -21.12 13.59 0.26
CA LEU A 67 -21.87 14.73 0.81
C LEU A 67 -23.10 15.12 -0.02
N ALA A 68 -23.09 14.80 -1.32
CA ALA A 68 -24.23 15.09 -2.21
C ALA A 68 -25.44 14.20 -1.96
N PHE A 69 -25.30 13.10 -1.20
CA PHE A 69 -26.41 12.23 -0.82
C PHE A 69 -27.15 12.85 0.36
N ILE A 70 -28.18 13.62 0.06
CA ILE A 70 -28.97 14.35 1.03
C ILE A 70 -30.24 13.56 1.34
N ASP A 71 -30.48 13.36 2.63
CA ASP A 71 -31.67 12.72 3.17
C ASP A 71 -32.90 13.65 3.11
N ARG A 72 -34.10 13.14 3.39
CA ARG A 72 -35.37 13.90 3.35
C ARG A 72 -35.36 15.14 4.25
N ASN A 73 -34.58 15.12 5.33
CA ASN A 73 -34.44 16.22 6.29
C ASN A 73 -33.33 17.23 5.93
N GLY A 74 -32.68 17.08 4.77
CA GLY A 74 -31.59 17.96 4.36
C GLY A 74 -30.22 17.62 4.98
N GLU A 75 -30.10 16.49 5.69
CA GLU A 75 -28.83 16.01 6.24
C GLU A 75 -28.10 15.09 5.25
N SER A 76 -26.77 15.22 5.10
CA SER A 76 -25.99 14.32 4.25
C SER A 76 -25.81 12.93 4.89
N VAL A 77 -26.05 11.86 4.13
CA VAL A 77 -25.81 10.47 4.56
C VAL A 77 -24.38 10.07 4.21
N PHE A 78 -23.55 9.87 5.23
CA PHE A 78 -22.14 9.51 4.99
C PHE A 78 -22.00 8.06 4.49
N PRO A 79 -21.28 7.82 3.37
CA PRO A 79 -20.98 6.47 2.88
C PRO A 79 -20.06 5.65 3.81
N LEU A 80 -19.27 6.33 4.63
CA LEU A 80 -18.39 5.73 5.65
C LEU A 80 -18.54 6.50 6.96
N SER A 81 -18.45 5.77 8.07
CA SER A 81 -18.36 6.37 9.40
C SER A 81 -16.93 6.84 9.69
N PRO A 82 -16.72 7.87 10.54
CA PRO A 82 -15.39 8.32 10.93
C PRO A 82 -14.52 7.20 11.53
N LEU A 83 -15.12 6.26 12.24
CA LEU A 83 -14.42 5.11 12.83
C LEU A 83 -14.01 4.08 11.76
N GLN A 84 -14.82 3.88 10.71
CA GLN A 84 -14.42 3.08 9.56
C GLN A 84 -13.19 3.68 8.88
N ILE A 85 -13.18 5.00 8.65
CA ILE A 85 -12.05 5.70 8.01
C ILE A 85 -10.78 5.57 8.86
N LEU A 86 -10.89 5.77 10.18
CA LEU A 86 -9.77 5.58 11.10
C LEU A 86 -9.23 4.15 11.04
N TRP A 87 -10.13 3.16 11.05
CA TRP A 87 -9.74 1.75 10.99
C TRP A 87 -9.05 1.41 9.67
N VAL A 88 -9.58 1.89 8.55
CA VAL A 88 -9.00 1.64 7.24
C VAL A 88 -7.59 2.21 7.17
N ASN A 89 -7.40 3.47 7.58
CA ASN A 89 -6.11 4.14 7.51
C ASN A 89 -5.08 3.56 8.50
N MET A 90 -5.47 3.40 9.77
CA MET A 90 -4.53 3.00 10.82
C MET A 90 -4.20 1.50 10.80
N VAL A 91 -5.19 0.65 10.55
CA VAL A 91 -5.02 -0.80 10.67
C VAL A 91 -4.78 -1.42 9.31
N THR A 92 -5.67 -1.16 8.34
CA THR A 92 -5.68 -1.95 7.11
C THR A 92 -4.70 -1.43 6.03
N ALA A 93 -4.54 -0.12 5.90
CA ALA A 93 -3.69 0.49 4.87
C ALA A 93 -2.23 0.65 5.33
N SER A 94 -2.02 1.00 6.61
CA SER A 94 -0.67 1.23 7.16
C SER A 94 0.18 -0.03 7.16
N LEU A 95 -0.37 -1.20 7.52
CA LEU A 95 0.40 -2.44 7.61
C LEU A 95 0.97 -2.90 6.25
N PRO A 96 0.17 -3.00 5.16
CA PRO A 96 0.70 -3.28 3.82
C PRO A 96 1.65 -2.19 3.31
N ALA A 97 1.40 -0.92 3.63
CA ALA A 97 2.31 0.17 3.26
C ALA A 97 3.69 -0.05 3.87
N VAL A 98 3.77 -0.37 5.17
CA VAL A 98 5.05 -0.73 5.81
C VAL A 98 5.67 -1.96 5.15
N GLY A 99 4.87 -2.97 4.79
CA GLY A 99 5.34 -4.13 4.02
C GLY A 99 5.99 -3.76 2.68
N LEU A 100 5.46 -2.75 1.97
CA LEU A 100 6.09 -2.20 0.77
C LEU A 100 7.42 -1.46 1.04
N GLY A 101 7.61 -0.98 2.27
CA GLY A 101 8.85 -0.38 2.75
C GLY A 101 10.01 -1.37 2.85
N VAL A 102 9.74 -2.67 2.87
CA VAL A 102 10.73 -3.76 3.01
C VAL A 102 10.81 -4.62 1.75
N GLU A 103 10.43 -4.05 0.60
CA GLU A 103 10.43 -4.76 -0.67
C GLU A 103 11.85 -4.99 -1.21
N ALA A 104 12.03 -6.08 -1.96
CA ALA A 104 13.31 -6.45 -2.53
C ALA A 104 13.82 -5.40 -3.55
N PRO A 105 15.16 -5.25 -3.68
CA PRO A 105 15.76 -4.28 -4.59
C PRO A 105 15.35 -4.49 -6.06
N ALA A 106 15.20 -3.39 -6.79
CA ALA A 106 15.02 -3.44 -8.24
C ALA A 106 16.28 -3.99 -8.94
N ALA A 107 16.11 -4.78 -10.01
CA ALA A 107 17.21 -5.45 -10.70
C ALA A 107 18.26 -4.49 -11.31
N ASN A 108 17.88 -3.24 -11.51
CA ASN A 108 18.66 -2.17 -12.13
C ASN A 108 19.08 -1.07 -11.13
N ILE A 109 18.97 -1.31 -9.81
CA ILE A 109 19.17 -0.29 -8.76
C ILE A 109 20.54 0.41 -8.83
N MET A 110 21.60 -0.33 -9.16
CA MET A 110 22.95 0.22 -9.33
C MET A 110 23.27 0.66 -10.77
N LYS A 111 22.47 0.21 -11.75
CA LYS A 111 22.65 0.56 -13.18
C LYS A 111 22.00 1.89 -13.56
N ARG A 112 21.04 2.37 -12.77
CA ARG A 112 20.40 3.68 -12.98
C ARG A 112 21.32 4.84 -12.54
N PRO A 113 21.27 5.99 -13.23
CA PRO A 113 21.98 7.18 -12.79
C PRO A 113 21.44 7.65 -11.41
N PRO A 114 22.22 8.42 -10.64
CA PRO A 114 21.74 9.02 -9.41
C PRO A 114 20.45 9.83 -9.63
N ALA A 115 19.50 9.71 -8.69
CA ALA A 115 18.28 10.50 -8.74
C ALA A 115 18.63 11.99 -8.68
N SER A 116 17.95 12.80 -9.48
CA SER A 116 18.19 14.23 -9.45
C SER A 116 17.55 14.83 -8.19
N LEU A 117 18.27 15.70 -7.48
CA LEU A 117 17.71 16.39 -6.30
C LEU A 117 16.55 17.33 -6.65
N LYS A 118 16.40 17.68 -7.94
CA LYS A 118 15.32 18.54 -8.45
C LYS A 118 14.03 17.75 -8.74
N SER A 119 14.17 16.49 -9.13
CA SER A 119 13.04 15.56 -9.23
C SER A 119 12.77 15.03 -7.83
N GLY A 120 11.85 15.67 -7.10
CA GLY A 120 11.39 15.13 -5.82
C GLY A 120 10.78 13.73 -5.95
N ILE A 121 10.35 13.19 -4.81
CA ILE A 121 9.69 11.87 -4.72
C ILE A 121 8.46 11.77 -5.64
N PHE A 122 7.78 12.90 -5.87
CA PHE A 122 6.60 13.01 -6.73
C PHE A 122 6.97 13.48 -8.14
N SER A 123 7.36 12.54 -9.00
CA SER A 123 7.43 12.81 -10.43
C SER A 123 6.03 12.99 -11.02
N ARG A 124 5.89 13.76 -12.10
CA ARG A 124 4.60 13.99 -12.78
C ARG A 124 3.87 12.69 -13.11
N ASN A 125 4.60 11.66 -13.55
CA ASN A 125 4.02 10.37 -13.92
C ASN A 125 3.46 9.65 -12.68
N VAL A 126 4.23 9.65 -11.57
CA VAL A 126 3.79 9.08 -10.29
C VAL A 126 2.54 9.78 -9.75
N ILE A 127 2.46 11.10 -9.86
CA ILE A 127 1.27 11.86 -9.45
C ILE A 127 0.06 11.45 -10.29
N VAL A 128 0.22 11.31 -11.61
CA VAL A 128 -0.88 10.89 -12.49
C VAL A 128 -1.34 9.47 -12.15
N ASP A 129 -0.40 8.54 -11.96
CA ASP A 129 -0.72 7.16 -11.57
C ASP A 129 -1.46 7.12 -10.22
N MET A 130 -0.96 7.88 -9.24
CA MET A 130 -1.56 8.00 -7.90
C MET A 130 -2.99 8.55 -7.96
N LEU A 131 -3.21 9.63 -8.71
CA LEU A 131 -4.53 10.23 -8.88
C LEU A 131 -5.49 9.28 -9.62
N TRP A 132 -5.01 8.56 -10.63
CA TRP A 132 -5.82 7.58 -11.35
C TRP A 132 -6.25 6.43 -10.45
N TYR A 133 -5.32 5.80 -9.73
CA TYR A 133 -5.64 4.69 -8.83
C TYR A 133 -6.60 5.12 -7.72
N GLY A 134 -6.35 6.29 -7.11
CA GLY A 134 -7.25 6.84 -6.09
C GLY A 134 -8.63 7.18 -6.66
N PHE A 135 -8.70 7.76 -7.86
CA PHE A 135 -9.98 8.06 -8.52
C PHE A 135 -10.80 6.81 -8.79
N VAL A 136 -10.20 5.75 -9.36
CA VAL A 136 -10.91 4.50 -9.61
C VAL A 136 -11.37 3.85 -8.29
N MET A 137 -10.55 3.88 -7.25
CA MET A 137 -10.91 3.39 -5.91
C MET A 137 -12.12 4.12 -5.35
N GLY A 138 -12.09 5.46 -5.34
CA GLY A 138 -13.20 6.29 -4.85
C GLY A 138 -14.48 6.09 -5.65
N VAL A 139 -14.40 6.03 -6.98
CA VAL A 139 -15.56 5.80 -7.87
C VAL A 139 -16.16 4.42 -7.67
N THR A 140 -15.36 3.37 -7.58
CA THR A 140 -15.90 2.00 -7.39
C THR A 140 -16.54 1.82 -6.01
N CYS A 141 -15.98 2.45 -4.96
CA CYS A 141 -16.62 2.53 -3.65
C CYS A 141 -17.93 3.33 -3.69
N LEU A 142 -17.96 4.44 -4.41
CA LEU A 142 -19.17 5.26 -4.55
C LEU A 142 -20.26 4.50 -5.32
N LEU A 143 -19.90 3.82 -6.41
CA LEU A 143 -20.83 3.01 -7.19
C LEU A 143 -21.38 1.85 -6.37
N SER A 144 -20.59 1.23 -5.49
CA SER A 144 -21.09 0.17 -4.61
C SER A 144 -22.14 0.69 -3.62
N PHE A 145 -21.92 1.89 -3.05
CA PHE A 145 -22.90 2.58 -2.20
C PHE A 145 -24.22 2.83 -2.95
N VAL A 146 -24.10 3.42 -4.14
CA VAL A 146 -25.18 3.77 -5.05
C VAL A 146 -26.02 2.55 -5.46
N ILE A 147 -25.37 1.44 -5.83
CA ILE A 147 -26.04 0.21 -6.25
C ILE A 147 -26.86 -0.39 -5.10
N VAL A 148 -26.35 -0.37 -3.87
CA VAL A 148 -27.10 -0.92 -2.73
C VAL A 148 -28.32 -0.04 -2.43
N ILE A 149 -28.16 1.28 -2.42
CA ILE A 149 -29.26 2.22 -2.09
C ILE A 149 -30.36 2.20 -3.15
N TRP A 150 -30.02 2.36 -4.44
CA TRP A 150 -31.04 2.39 -5.49
C TRP A 150 -31.48 1.00 -5.95
N GLY A 151 -30.61 -0.01 -5.89
CA GLY A 151 -30.94 -1.37 -6.29
C GLY A 151 -31.80 -2.10 -5.27
N ALA A 152 -31.42 -2.07 -3.99
CA ALA A 152 -32.12 -2.81 -2.93
C ALA A 152 -32.93 -1.91 -1.98
N GLY A 153 -32.50 -0.66 -1.78
CA GLY A 153 -33.21 0.30 -0.93
C GLY A 153 -34.26 1.15 -1.64
N HIS A 154 -34.51 0.92 -2.95
CA HIS A 154 -35.43 1.72 -3.78
C HIS A 154 -35.16 3.24 -3.75
N GLY A 155 -33.94 3.65 -3.40
CA GLY A 155 -33.58 5.07 -3.27
C GLY A 155 -33.99 5.73 -1.97
N ASP A 156 -34.44 4.96 -0.97
CA ASP A 156 -34.78 5.52 0.33
C ASP A 156 -33.52 5.72 1.19
N LEU A 157 -33.26 6.98 1.54
CA LEU A 157 -32.15 7.40 2.40
C LEU A 157 -32.54 7.48 3.89
N GLY A 158 -33.76 7.06 4.24
CA GLY A 158 -34.23 6.95 5.63
C GLY A 158 -34.44 8.30 6.32
N GLU A 159 -34.27 8.34 7.63
CA GLU A 159 -34.21 9.59 8.41
C GLU A 159 -33.19 9.45 9.55
N HIS A 160 -32.26 10.40 9.70
CA HIS A 160 -31.28 10.42 10.79
C HIS A 160 -30.37 9.18 10.88
N CYS A 161 -30.11 8.52 9.75
CA CYS A 161 -29.32 7.29 9.66
C CYS A 161 -27.84 7.44 10.02
N ASN A 162 -27.37 8.66 10.27
CA ASN A 162 -26.05 8.89 10.85
C ASN A 162 -26.00 8.55 12.34
N LYS A 163 -27.11 8.68 13.07
CA LYS A 163 -27.18 8.56 14.54
C LYS A 163 -27.80 7.24 15.00
N THR A 164 -28.85 6.77 14.31
CA THR A 164 -29.68 5.65 14.77
C THR A 164 -29.72 4.53 13.73
N TYR A 165 -29.80 3.27 14.19
CA TYR A 165 -29.92 2.09 13.33
C TYR A 165 -31.37 1.79 12.93
N ALA A 166 -32.33 2.10 13.78
CA ALA A 166 -33.75 1.82 13.56
C ALA A 166 -34.25 2.49 12.29
N GLY A 167 -34.75 1.70 11.33
CA GLY A 167 -35.24 2.20 10.03
C GLY A 167 -34.17 2.46 8.98
N CYS A 168 -32.89 2.24 9.29
CA CYS A 168 -31.75 2.58 8.43
C CYS A 168 -30.92 1.37 7.98
N GLU A 169 -31.53 0.18 7.93
CA GLU A 169 -30.84 -1.07 7.63
C GLU A 169 -30.13 -1.02 6.27
N THR A 170 -30.80 -0.51 5.24
CA THR A 170 -30.26 -0.38 3.87
C THR A 170 -29.00 0.48 3.83
N ILE A 171 -28.97 1.62 4.53
CA ILE A 171 -27.79 2.48 4.60
C ILE A 171 -26.67 1.82 5.38
N PHE A 172 -26.98 1.17 6.49
CA PHE A 172 -25.95 0.46 7.27
C PHE A 172 -25.36 -0.70 6.47
N ARG A 173 -26.15 -1.38 5.64
CA ARG A 173 -25.66 -2.41 4.71
C ARG A 173 -24.83 -1.79 3.57
N ALA A 174 -25.24 -0.65 3.01
CA ALA A 174 -24.46 0.08 2.02
C ALA A 174 -23.10 0.52 2.58
N ARG A 175 -23.05 1.06 3.80
CA ARG A 175 -21.80 1.40 4.51
C ARG A 175 -20.88 0.21 4.67
N SER A 176 -21.43 -0.96 5.01
CA SER A 176 -20.65 -2.19 5.10
C SER A 176 -20.04 -2.58 3.76
N VAL A 177 -20.82 -2.52 2.68
CA VAL A 177 -20.32 -2.83 1.34
C VAL A 177 -19.19 -1.88 0.95
N VAL A 178 -19.36 -0.58 1.17
CA VAL A 178 -18.32 0.43 0.91
C VAL A 178 -17.07 0.15 1.74
N PHE A 179 -17.22 -0.11 3.05
CA PHE A 179 -16.11 -0.44 3.94
C PHE A 179 -15.33 -1.66 3.46
N VAL A 180 -16.02 -2.74 3.07
CA VAL A 180 -15.36 -3.95 2.57
C VAL A 180 -14.70 -3.72 1.22
N VAL A 181 -15.39 -3.06 0.27
CA VAL A 181 -14.80 -2.74 -1.04
C VAL A 181 -13.54 -1.91 -0.87
N LEU A 182 -13.59 -0.84 -0.07
CA LEU A 182 -12.44 0.01 0.21
C LEU A 182 -11.30 -0.77 0.88
N THR A 183 -11.62 -1.58 1.88
CA THR A 183 -10.62 -2.41 2.58
C THR A 183 -9.94 -3.37 1.61
N LEU A 184 -10.71 -4.15 0.83
CA LEU A 184 -10.15 -5.08 -0.13
C LEU A 184 -9.31 -4.38 -1.20
N GLN A 185 -9.78 -3.25 -1.73
CA GLN A 185 -9.03 -2.48 -2.72
C GLN A 185 -7.72 -1.92 -2.14
N ASN A 186 -7.71 -1.45 -0.89
CA ASN A 186 -6.49 -1.00 -0.20
C ASN A 186 -5.48 -2.13 0.04
N LEU A 187 -5.95 -3.34 0.32
CA LEU A 187 -5.06 -4.48 0.47
C LEU A 187 -4.48 -4.94 -0.87
N LEU A 188 -5.30 -4.94 -1.92
CA LEU A 188 -4.90 -5.39 -3.26
C LEU A 188 -4.01 -4.37 -3.96
N ILE A 189 -4.26 -3.07 -3.81
CA ILE A 189 -3.41 -2.02 -4.39
C ILE A 189 -1.98 -2.11 -3.82
N ALA A 190 -1.80 -2.59 -2.59
CA ALA A 190 -0.48 -2.79 -2.03
C ALA A 190 0.33 -3.83 -2.84
N TRP A 191 -0.29 -4.92 -3.30
CA TRP A 191 0.37 -5.85 -4.22
C TRP A 191 0.58 -5.28 -5.61
N GLU A 192 -0.40 -4.52 -6.12
CA GLU A 192 -0.27 -3.85 -7.43
C GLU A 192 0.88 -2.83 -7.45
N LEU A 193 1.13 -2.12 -6.34
CA LEU A 193 2.20 -1.12 -6.22
C LEU A 193 3.60 -1.73 -6.09
N LYS A 194 3.73 -3.06 -5.99
CA LYS A 194 5.02 -3.77 -6.09
C LYS A 194 5.73 -3.45 -7.41
N SER A 195 4.97 -3.20 -8.48
CA SER A 195 5.50 -2.66 -9.73
C SER A 195 4.53 -1.71 -10.40
N LEU A 196 5.00 -0.51 -10.77
CA LEU A 196 4.21 0.42 -11.57
C LEU A 196 4.17 0.06 -13.06
N ASP A 197 5.16 -0.67 -13.56
CA ASP A 197 5.30 -0.98 -14.99
C ASP A 197 4.79 -2.38 -15.37
N ARG A 198 4.88 -3.35 -14.45
CA ARG A 198 4.48 -4.74 -14.70
C ARG A 198 3.12 -5.04 -14.09
N SER A 199 2.39 -5.90 -14.79
CA SER A 199 1.15 -6.47 -14.28
C SER A 199 1.44 -7.39 -13.10
N LEU A 200 0.54 -7.42 -12.13
CA LEU A 200 0.59 -8.33 -10.98
C LEU A 200 0.60 -9.79 -11.43
N PHE A 201 -0.13 -10.12 -12.50
CA PHE A 201 -0.24 -11.48 -13.05
C PHE A 201 0.97 -11.93 -13.87
N ASN A 202 1.85 -11.01 -14.24
CA ASN A 202 3.08 -11.31 -14.96
C ASN A 202 4.23 -10.45 -14.44
N LEU A 203 4.44 -10.51 -13.12
CA LEU A 203 5.45 -9.73 -12.43
C LEU A 203 6.85 -10.23 -12.79
N TYR A 204 7.03 -11.55 -12.86
CA TYR A 204 8.18 -12.18 -13.50
C TYR A 204 7.79 -13.18 -14.59
N PRO A 205 8.49 -13.16 -15.74
CA PRO A 205 8.32 -14.19 -16.75
C PRO A 205 8.71 -15.55 -16.16
N ASN A 206 7.83 -16.55 -16.29
CA ASN A 206 8.01 -17.96 -15.86
C ASN A 206 8.00 -18.25 -14.35
N SER A 207 7.44 -17.37 -13.51
CA SER A 207 7.16 -17.66 -12.09
C SER A 207 5.67 -17.86 -11.83
N ASN A 208 5.35 -18.50 -10.71
CA ASN A 208 3.98 -18.58 -10.20
C ASN A 208 3.67 -17.31 -9.40
N VAL A 209 2.53 -16.68 -9.68
CA VAL A 209 2.06 -15.45 -8.98
C VAL A 209 2.14 -15.61 -7.46
N PHE A 210 1.72 -16.74 -6.90
CA PHE A 210 1.82 -17.02 -5.46
C PHE A 210 3.23 -16.93 -4.88
N LYS A 211 4.24 -17.42 -5.61
CA LYS A 211 5.63 -17.36 -5.17
C LYS A 211 6.13 -15.92 -5.13
N ASP A 212 5.64 -15.09 -6.04
CA ASP A 212 6.04 -13.69 -6.18
C ASP A 212 5.43 -12.82 -5.09
N LEU A 213 4.18 -13.11 -4.70
CA LEU A 213 3.52 -12.50 -3.55
C LEU A 213 4.19 -12.93 -2.24
N TRP A 214 4.55 -14.21 -2.09
CA TRP A 214 5.18 -14.73 -0.87
C TRP A 214 6.61 -14.23 -0.64
N ASN A 215 7.28 -13.74 -1.69
CA ASN A 215 8.65 -13.24 -1.58
C ASN A 215 8.78 -12.10 -0.54
N ASN A 216 7.74 -11.27 -0.41
CA ASN A 216 7.64 -10.28 0.66
C ASN A 216 6.67 -10.79 1.73
N GLN A 217 7.21 -11.54 2.70
CA GLN A 217 6.43 -12.16 3.76
C GLN A 217 5.68 -11.12 4.62
N MET A 218 6.30 -9.97 4.87
CA MET A 218 5.68 -8.90 5.66
C MET A 218 4.44 -8.34 4.97
N LEU A 219 4.54 -8.04 3.66
CA LEU A 219 3.42 -7.58 2.86
C LEU A 219 2.33 -8.65 2.76
N PHE A 220 2.71 -9.91 2.52
CA PHE A 220 1.76 -11.02 2.44
C PHE A 220 0.95 -11.16 3.74
N TRP A 221 1.62 -11.27 4.89
CA TRP A 221 0.95 -11.44 6.18
C TRP A 221 0.13 -10.22 6.59
N SER A 222 0.56 -9.01 6.22
CA SER A 222 -0.21 -7.78 6.45
C SER A 222 -1.53 -7.77 5.66
N VAL A 223 -1.51 -8.26 4.42
CA VAL A 223 -2.74 -8.40 3.62
C VAL A 223 -3.65 -9.50 4.16
N ILE A 224 -3.10 -10.66 4.53
CA ILE A 224 -3.90 -11.74 5.17
C ILE A 224 -4.54 -11.23 6.47
N PHE A 225 -3.79 -10.53 7.31
CA PHE A 225 -4.31 -9.92 8.53
C PHE A 225 -5.42 -8.93 8.22
N GLY A 226 -5.22 -8.02 7.25
CA GLY A 226 -6.24 -7.07 6.81
C GLY A 226 -7.53 -7.78 6.35
N MET A 227 -7.42 -8.83 5.53
CA MET A 227 -8.58 -9.61 5.09
C MET A 227 -9.27 -10.32 6.26
N ALA A 228 -8.52 -10.83 7.24
CA ALA A 228 -9.08 -11.47 8.42
C ALA A 228 -9.87 -10.50 9.32
N THR A 229 -9.55 -9.20 9.31
CA THR A 229 -10.31 -8.21 10.08
C THR A 229 -11.71 -7.95 9.52
N VAL A 230 -11.94 -8.14 8.23
CA VAL A 230 -13.23 -7.86 7.56
C VAL A 230 -14.41 -8.63 8.19
N PRO A 231 -14.40 -9.98 8.31
CA PRO A 231 -15.50 -10.70 8.91
C PRO A 231 -15.70 -10.37 10.40
N ILE A 232 -14.61 -10.06 11.11
CA ILE A 232 -14.67 -9.64 12.53
C ILE A 232 -15.42 -8.31 12.63
N CYS A 233 -15.08 -7.33 11.79
CA CYS A 233 -15.75 -6.03 11.78
C CYS A 233 -17.24 -6.12 11.39
N LEU A 234 -17.60 -7.03 10.49
CA LEU A 234 -18.97 -7.14 9.96
C LEU A 234 -19.93 -7.94 10.84
N TYR A 235 -19.50 -9.11 11.32
CA TYR A 235 -20.41 -10.09 11.91
C TYR A 235 -20.41 -10.10 13.44
N VAL A 236 -19.45 -9.46 14.10
CA VAL A 236 -19.46 -9.34 15.56
C VAL A 236 -20.60 -8.39 15.98
N PRO A 237 -21.64 -8.90 16.67
CA PRO A 237 -22.78 -8.08 17.08
C PRO A 237 -22.32 -6.97 18.02
N ARG A 238 -23.02 -5.82 18.01
CA ARG A 238 -22.72 -4.60 18.79
C ARG A 238 -21.48 -3.85 18.29
N PHE A 239 -20.42 -4.55 17.88
CA PHE A 239 -19.25 -3.92 17.25
C PHE A 239 -19.61 -3.33 15.89
N ASN A 240 -20.35 -4.09 15.07
CA ASN A 240 -20.80 -3.64 13.75
C ASN A 240 -21.74 -2.41 13.81
N THR A 241 -22.79 -2.44 14.62
CA THR A 241 -23.84 -1.42 14.62
C THR A 241 -23.53 -0.20 15.49
N VAL A 242 -22.83 -0.36 16.62
CA VAL A 242 -22.55 0.75 17.55
C VAL A 242 -21.26 1.47 17.21
N VAL A 243 -20.18 0.71 16.94
CA VAL A 243 -18.84 1.28 16.70
C VAL A 243 -18.72 1.66 15.22
N PHE A 244 -18.89 0.69 14.32
CA PHE A 244 -18.67 0.91 12.88
C PHE A 244 -19.87 1.56 12.18
N ARG A 245 -21.05 1.53 12.80
CA ARG A 245 -22.32 2.03 12.25
C ARG A 245 -22.66 1.39 10.91
N HIS A 246 -22.51 0.07 10.84
CA HIS A 246 -22.75 -0.72 9.65
C HIS A 246 -23.46 -2.06 9.99
N ALA A 247 -23.98 -2.77 9.00
CA ALA A 247 -24.79 -3.98 9.19
C ALA A 247 -24.19 -5.21 8.49
N PRO A 248 -24.48 -6.45 8.94
CA PRO A 248 -23.97 -7.64 8.27
C PRO A 248 -24.46 -7.70 6.81
N ILE A 249 -23.57 -8.11 5.92
CA ILE A 249 -23.84 -8.26 4.48
C ILE A 249 -24.10 -9.72 4.13
N GLY A 250 -24.97 -9.94 3.16
CA GLY A 250 -25.36 -11.25 2.63
C GLY A 250 -25.11 -11.32 1.13
N TRP A 251 -26.16 -11.12 0.32
CA TRP A 251 -26.06 -11.14 -1.14
C TRP A 251 -25.16 -10.03 -1.71
N GLU A 252 -24.94 -8.96 -0.95
CA GLU A 252 -24.11 -7.82 -1.35
C GLU A 252 -22.63 -8.17 -1.54
N TRP A 253 -22.17 -9.34 -1.06
CA TRP A 253 -20.85 -9.88 -1.38
C TRP A 253 -20.61 -9.99 -2.89
N GLY A 254 -21.67 -10.19 -3.69
CA GLY A 254 -21.56 -10.17 -5.15
C GLY A 254 -21.13 -8.79 -5.69
N ILE A 255 -21.64 -7.70 -5.10
CA ILE A 255 -21.25 -6.32 -5.43
C ILE A 255 -19.81 -6.08 -5.01
N VAL A 256 -19.42 -6.54 -3.82
CA VAL A 256 -18.06 -6.42 -3.30
C VAL A 256 -17.06 -7.03 -4.28
N VAL A 257 -17.26 -8.31 -4.63
CA VAL A 257 -16.36 -9.02 -5.55
C VAL A 257 -16.38 -8.37 -6.94
N GLY A 258 -17.55 -8.00 -7.45
CA GLY A 258 -17.69 -7.34 -8.75
C GLY A 258 -16.90 -6.03 -8.84
N MET A 259 -17.04 -5.15 -7.84
CA MET A 259 -16.35 -3.86 -7.81
C MET A 259 -14.85 -4.01 -7.57
N THR A 260 -14.42 -5.00 -6.79
CA THR A 260 -13.00 -5.34 -6.64
C THR A 260 -12.39 -5.82 -7.97
N VAL A 261 -13.09 -6.67 -8.73
CA VAL A 261 -12.62 -7.11 -10.05
C VAL A 261 -12.53 -5.94 -11.04
N VAL A 262 -13.53 -5.05 -11.04
CA VAL A 262 -13.52 -3.83 -11.87
C VAL A 262 -12.32 -2.95 -11.52
N PHE A 263 -12.02 -2.78 -10.23
CA PHE A 263 -10.86 -2.02 -9.76
C PHE A 263 -9.54 -2.62 -10.26
N ILE A 264 -9.32 -3.93 -10.06
CA ILE A 264 -8.11 -4.61 -10.55
C ILE A 264 -8.00 -4.46 -12.07
N GLY A 265 -9.09 -4.69 -12.81
CA GLY A 265 -9.12 -4.55 -14.26
C GLY A 265 -8.75 -3.14 -14.73
N ALA A 266 -9.23 -2.11 -14.04
CA ALA A 266 -8.91 -0.72 -14.34
C ALA A 266 -7.45 -0.34 -14.02
N VAL A 267 -6.89 -0.86 -12.92
CA VAL A 267 -5.47 -0.70 -12.57
C VAL A 267 -4.57 -1.38 -13.61
N GLU A 268 -4.89 -2.62 -13.98
CA GLU A 268 -4.12 -3.38 -14.97
C GLU A 268 -4.23 -2.80 -16.38
N LEU A 269 -5.41 -2.31 -16.76
CA LEU A 269 -5.61 -1.57 -18.01
C LEU A 269 -4.74 -0.31 -18.04
N TRP A 270 -4.66 0.43 -16.94
CA TRP A 270 -3.81 1.61 -16.83
C TRP A 270 -2.33 1.25 -17.01
N LYS A 271 -1.84 0.25 -16.29
CA LYS A 271 -0.47 -0.25 -16.44
C LYS A 271 -0.17 -0.68 -17.88
N MET A 272 -1.11 -1.36 -18.53
CA MET A 272 -0.96 -1.74 -19.94
C MET A 272 -0.83 -0.51 -20.87
N LEU A 273 -1.64 0.53 -20.65
CA LEU A 273 -1.58 1.77 -21.43
C LEU A 273 -0.28 2.53 -21.22
N VAL A 274 0.16 2.65 -19.97
CA VAL A 274 1.43 3.28 -19.59
C VAL A 274 2.62 2.58 -20.23
N ARG A 275 2.62 1.23 -20.23
CA ARG A 275 3.63 0.41 -20.90
C ARG A 275 3.66 0.62 -22.41
N ARG A 276 2.49 0.68 -23.07
CA ARG A 276 2.41 0.89 -24.54
C ARG A 276 2.87 2.28 -24.95
N ARG A 277 2.60 3.31 -24.14
CA ARG A 277 2.95 4.71 -24.44
C ARG A 277 4.37 5.09 -24.02
N GLY A 278 5.13 4.18 -23.40
CA GLY A 278 6.47 4.46 -22.90
C GLY A 278 6.52 5.52 -21.79
N TRP A 279 5.38 5.76 -21.13
CA TRP A 279 5.19 6.79 -20.10
C TRP A 279 5.54 6.28 -18.69
N GLY A 280 5.85 4.99 -18.56
CA GLY A 280 6.15 4.32 -17.29
C GLY A 280 7.28 4.99 -16.52
N ALA A 281 7.04 5.21 -15.23
CA ALA A 281 8.06 5.68 -14.32
C ALA A 281 9.11 4.58 -14.12
N LYS A 282 10.20 4.64 -14.90
CA LYS A 282 11.37 3.73 -14.83
C LYS A 282 12.01 3.61 -13.43
N TRP A 283 11.58 4.44 -12.48
CA TRP A 283 12.06 4.52 -11.10
C TRP A 283 11.52 3.40 -10.21
N LEU A 284 10.37 2.78 -10.54
CA LEU A 284 9.71 1.74 -9.73
C LEU A 284 9.42 0.46 -10.53
N SER A 285 10.41 0.03 -11.31
CA SER A 285 10.38 -1.27 -11.98
C SER A 285 10.33 -2.41 -10.96
N ALA A 286 9.72 -3.53 -11.34
CA ALA A 286 9.65 -4.72 -10.50
C ALA A 286 11.05 -5.18 -10.04
N PRO A 287 11.15 -5.85 -8.87
CA PRO A 287 12.36 -6.58 -8.47
C PRO A 287 12.80 -7.59 -9.58
N PRO A 288 13.97 -8.22 -9.47
CA PRO A 288 14.25 -9.43 -10.25
C PRO A 288 13.42 -10.61 -9.72
N ALA A 289 13.06 -11.55 -10.59
CA ALA A 289 12.52 -12.84 -10.16
C ALA A 289 13.54 -13.44 -9.21
N SER A 290 13.11 -14.16 -8.16
CA SER A 290 14.02 -14.86 -7.26
C SER A 290 14.91 -15.83 -8.04
N GLN A 291 16.06 -15.36 -8.56
CA GLN A 291 17.20 -16.20 -8.81
C GLN A 291 17.66 -16.58 -7.42
N GLY A 292 17.25 -17.77 -6.98
CA GLY A 292 17.37 -18.21 -5.60
C GLY A 292 18.72 -17.81 -5.03
N ASN A 293 18.70 -17.06 -3.93
CA ASN A 293 19.82 -16.80 -3.03
C ASN A 293 21.22 -16.62 -3.67
N GLY A 294 21.31 -16.10 -4.91
CA GLY A 294 22.53 -16.26 -5.71
C GLY A 294 23.24 -14.96 -6.04
N VAL A 295 22.48 -13.85 -6.18
CA VAL A 295 23.05 -12.58 -6.66
C VAL A 295 23.07 -11.50 -5.58
N TYR A 296 22.20 -11.59 -4.57
CA TYR A 296 22.22 -10.70 -3.39
C TYR A 296 22.71 -11.40 -2.11
N THR A 297 22.95 -12.71 -2.16
CA THR A 297 23.50 -13.47 -1.03
C THR A 297 25.02 -13.58 -1.12
N ALA A 298 25.61 -13.18 -2.25
CA ALA A 298 27.05 -12.91 -2.36
C ALA A 298 27.45 -11.53 -1.79
N ALA A 299 26.46 -10.76 -1.32
CA ALA A 299 26.59 -9.35 -0.96
C ALA A 299 26.29 -9.06 0.53
N ILE A 300 25.52 -9.93 1.16
CA ILE A 300 25.19 -9.85 2.59
C ILE A 300 25.84 -11.08 3.21
N PRO A 301 27.03 -10.98 3.83
CA PRO A 301 27.46 -12.01 4.74
C PRO A 301 26.34 -12.14 5.77
N LYS A 302 25.78 -13.35 5.91
CA LYS A 302 25.08 -13.68 7.16
C LYS A 302 26.06 -13.34 8.27
N GLU A 303 25.62 -12.60 9.29
CA GLU A 303 26.35 -12.52 10.55
C GLU A 303 26.66 -13.96 10.98
N GLU A 304 27.88 -14.39 10.69
CA GLU A 304 28.43 -15.60 11.24
C GLU A 304 28.62 -15.26 12.71
N LYS A 305 27.90 -15.98 13.57
CA LYS A 305 27.98 -15.94 15.03
C LYS A 305 29.44 -15.90 15.48
N THR A 306 29.98 -14.70 15.63
CA THR A 306 31.35 -14.48 16.11
C THR A 306 31.35 -14.06 17.59
N ASP A 307 30.20 -14.13 18.26
CA ASP A 307 30.09 -13.87 19.71
C ASP A 307 30.19 -15.14 20.56
N GLU A 308 30.13 -16.34 19.98
CA GLU A 308 30.20 -17.60 20.75
C GLU A 308 31.64 -18.12 20.94
N LYS A 309 32.64 -17.54 20.26
CA LYS A 309 34.07 -17.92 20.40
C LYS A 309 34.88 -17.02 21.34
N LEU A 310 34.41 -15.82 21.67
CA LEU A 310 35.06 -14.94 22.66
C LEU A 310 34.60 -15.20 24.09
N ALA A 311 33.45 -15.88 24.29
CA ALA A 311 32.96 -16.27 25.61
C ALA A 311 33.61 -17.56 26.17
N ASN A 312 34.37 -18.30 25.36
CA ASN A 312 35.06 -19.53 25.76
C ASN A 312 36.60 -19.38 25.80
N ALA A 313 37.10 -18.14 25.80
CA ALA A 313 38.53 -17.83 25.88
C ALA A 313 38.88 -16.94 27.09
N VAL A 314 38.16 -17.12 28.20
CA VAL A 314 38.52 -16.65 29.55
C VAL A 314 38.40 -17.83 30.50
#